data_AF-A0A4V0BPB5-F1
#
_entry.id   AF-A0A4V0BPB5-F1
#
_cell.length_a   1.000
_cell.length_b   1.000
_cell.length_c   1.000
_cell.angle_alpha   90.00
_cell.angle_beta   90.00
_cell.angle_gamma   90.00
#
_symmetry.space_group_name_H-M   'P 1'
#
loop_
_entity.id
_entity.type
_entity.pdbx_description
1 polymer ?
#
loop_
_entity_poly.entity_id
_entity_poly.type
_entity_poly.pdbx_seq_one_letter_code
_entity_poly.pdbx_strand_id
1 'polypeptide(L)'
;MKVGLPDLEGAVQDVDAILTYFQLDEVILVGHSWGGNPLQEYTYRHPDRVLALVMVDSWGQHRYLSDKERNRIKYSSLMYKTIPWKVIADKNSKMCTDNPITRELVKTAIIETGRDVFLNLGITGFLAVHEIEGYHGNPPMLLVRGENDFPKHLKIIYDGIIALNPNARQVTILDSKHQPMNDHPEEFNQLIGEFFEEVVGP
;
A
#
# COMPACT_ATOMS: atom_id res chain seq x y z
N MET A 1 17.54 -4.99 -15.75
CA MET A 1 17.03 -5.46 -14.44
C MET A 1 18.14 -5.41 -13.42
N LYS A 2 17.97 -4.68 -12.32
CA LYS A 2 18.85 -4.82 -11.15
C LYS A 2 18.79 -6.29 -10.69
N VAL A 3 19.94 -6.96 -10.64
CA VAL A 3 20.05 -8.29 -10.03
C VAL A 3 20.19 -8.05 -8.53
N GLY A 4 19.12 -8.28 -7.77
CA GLY A 4 19.06 -8.01 -6.33
C GLY A 4 17.68 -8.31 -5.73
N LEU A 5 17.55 -8.15 -4.42
CA LEU A 5 16.24 -8.21 -3.75
C LEU A 5 15.35 -7.05 -4.23
N PRO A 6 14.03 -7.26 -4.36
CA PRO A 6 13.12 -6.23 -4.86
C PRO A 6 13.07 -5.03 -3.89
N ASP A 7 13.08 -3.82 -4.43
CA ASP A 7 13.00 -2.55 -3.72
C ASP A 7 11.86 -1.68 -4.29
N LEU A 8 11.58 -0.54 -3.64
CA LEU A 8 10.50 0.35 -4.08
C LEU A 8 10.74 0.85 -5.52
N GLU A 9 11.94 1.33 -5.82
CA GLU A 9 12.25 1.90 -7.13
C GLU A 9 12.11 0.86 -8.25
N GLY A 10 12.56 -0.38 -8.01
CA GLY A 10 12.34 -1.49 -8.93
C GLY A 10 10.85 -1.75 -9.15
N ALA A 11 10.04 -1.76 -8.08
CA ALA A 11 8.59 -1.94 -8.22
C ALA A 11 7.92 -0.80 -9.02
N VAL A 12 8.37 0.45 -8.86
CA VAL A 12 7.87 1.60 -9.65
C VAL A 12 8.21 1.42 -11.14
N GLN A 13 9.44 0.99 -11.44
CA GLN A 13 9.87 0.72 -12.81
C GLN A 13 9.12 -0.46 -13.43
N ASP A 14 8.85 -1.49 -12.63
CA ASP A 14 8.11 -2.67 -13.08
C ASP A 14 6.65 -2.32 -13.43
N VAL A 15 6.02 -1.35 -12.75
CA VAL A 15 4.69 -0.84 -13.13
C VAL A 15 4.71 -0.28 -14.55
N ASP A 16 5.64 0.63 -14.87
CA ASP A 16 5.75 1.19 -16.23
C ASP A 16 6.01 0.10 -17.28
N ALA A 17 6.89 -0.84 -16.95
CA ALA A 17 7.24 -1.95 -17.84
C ALA A 17 6.04 -2.86 -18.13
N ILE A 18 5.23 -3.18 -17.11
CA ILE A 18 4.00 -3.97 -17.25
C ILE A 18 2.99 -3.23 -18.12
N LEU A 19 2.70 -1.96 -17.82
CA LEU A 19 1.73 -1.18 -18.59
C LEU A 19 2.17 -1.04 -20.05
N THR A 20 3.46 -0.78 -20.29
CA THR A 20 4.03 -0.70 -21.64
C THR A 20 3.95 -2.04 -22.39
N TYR A 21 4.27 -3.15 -21.72
CA TYR A 21 4.22 -4.48 -22.32
C TYR A 21 2.80 -4.85 -22.77
N PHE A 22 1.80 -4.54 -21.95
CA PHE A 22 0.39 -4.78 -22.27
C PHE A 22 -0.27 -3.67 -23.11
N GLN A 23 0.48 -2.64 -23.50
CA GLN A 23 -0.02 -1.50 -24.28
C GLN A 23 -1.22 -0.80 -23.61
N LEU A 24 -1.11 -0.60 -22.30
CA LEU A 24 -2.11 0.11 -21.51
C LEU A 24 -1.70 1.58 -21.38
N ASP A 25 -2.44 2.45 -22.07
CA ASP A 25 -2.16 3.89 -22.11
C ASP A 25 -2.54 4.58 -20.79
N GLU A 26 -3.74 4.32 -20.30
CA GLU A 26 -4.26 4.88 -19.05
C GLU A 26 -4.89 3.77 -18.19
N VAL A 27 -4.63 3.78 -16.88
CA VAL A 27 -5.12 2.74 -15.96
C VAL A 27 -5.62 3.32 -14.64
N ILE A 28 -6.49 2.57 -13.97
CA ILE A 28 -6.75 2.75 -12.54
C ILE A 28 -5.83 1.79 -11.77
N LEU A 29 -5.06 2.32 -10.84
CA LEU A 29 -4.13 1.54 -10.02
C LEU A 29 -4.74 1.26 -8.65
N VAL A 30 -4.64 0.02 -8.17
CA VAL A 30 -5.13 -0.39 -6.85
C VAL A 30 -4.00 -1.05 -6.07
N GLY A 31 -3.59 -0.43 -4.96
CA GLY A 31 -2.49 -0.91 -4.13
C GLY A 31 -2.91 -1.18 -2.70
N HIS A 32 -2.63 -2.38 -2.22
CA HIS A 32 -2.83 -2.76 -0.82
C HIS A 32 -1.53 -2.67 -0.03
N SER A 33 -1.60 -2.06 1.15
CA SER A 33 -0.51 -1.97 2.11
C SER A 33 0.75 -1.39 1.45
N TRP A 34 1.87 -2.13 1.49
CA TRP A 34 3.11 -1.78 0.82
C TRP A 34 2.93 -1.56 -0.69
N GLY A 35 2.02 -2.29 -1.35
CA GLY A 35 1.75 -2.13 -2.78
C GLY A 35 1.16 -0.77 -3.15
N GLY A 36 0.58 -0.04 -2.19
CA GLY A 36 0.14 1.35 -2.41
C GLY A 36 1.30 2.33 -2.57
N ASN A 37 2.45 2.08 -1.96
CA ASN A 37 3.60 2.98 -2.02
C ASN A 37 4.19 3.13 -3.44
N PRO A 38 4.58 2.06 -4.16
CA PRO A 38 5.14 2.21 -5.50
C PRO A 38 4.08 2.69 -6.49
N LEU A 39 2.80 2.34 -6.32
CA LEU A 39 1.73 2.86 -7.18
C LEU A 39 1.50 4.35 -6.93
N GLN A 40 1.58 4.83 -5.68
CA GLN A 40 1.52 6.25 -5.38
C GLN A 40 2.68 7.04 -5.98
N GLU A 41 3.90 6.51 -5.89
CA GLU A 41 5.09 7.09 -6.54
C GLU A 41 4.91 7.15 -8.06
N TYR A 42 4.45 6.03 -8.66
CA TYR A 42 4.22 5.94 -10.10
C TYR A 42 3.19 6.98 -10.58
N THR A 43 2.06 7.10 -9.87
CA THR A 43 1.02 8.10 -10.15
C THR A 43 1.58 9.53 -10.09
N TYR A 44 2.49 9.82 -9.16
CA TYR A 44 3.12 11.14 -9.06
C TYR A 44 4.09 11.43 -10.21
N ARG A 45 4.86 10.42 -10.65
CA ARG A 45 5.83 10.56 -11.76
C ARG A 45 5.19 10.52 -13.14
N HIS A 46 4.03 9.86 -13.28
CA HIS A 46 3.36 9.60 -14.55
C HIS A 46 1.85 9.91 -14.46
N PRO A 47 1.45 11.15 -14.13
CA PRO A 47 0.03 11.49 -13.95
C PRO A 47 -0.80 11.25 -15.22
N ASP A 48 -0.21 11.41 -16.40
CA ASP A 48 -0.88 11.20 -17.70
C ASP A 48 -1.14 9.71 -18.04
N ARG A 49 -0.63 8.77 -17.23
CA ARG A 49 -0.83 7.33 -17.41
C ARG A 49 -1.81 6.73 -16.40
N VAL A 50 -2.33 7.55 -15.47
CA VAL A 50 -3.12 7.08 -14.33
C VAL A 50 -4.42 7.87 -14.22
N LEU A 51 -5.54 7.19 -14.51
CA LEU A 51 -6.88 7.76 -14.36
C LEU A 51 -7.24 7.99 -12.89
N ALA A 52 -6.84 7.06 -12.02
CA ALA A 52 -7.07 7.14 -10.59
C ALA A 52 -6.17 6.19 -9.81
N LEU A 53 -6.02 6.45 -8.50
CA LEU A 53 -5.30 5.60 -7.57
C LEU A 53 -6.18 5.21 -6.37
N VAL A 54 -6.28 3.92 -6.11
CA VAL A 54 -6.87 3.37 -4.88
C VAL A 54 -5.75 2.88 -3.97
N MET A 55 -5.72 3.39 -2.73
CA MET A 55 -4.79 2.93 -1.69
C MET A 55 -5.58 2.27 -0.57
N VAL A 56 -5.28 1.01 -0.29
CA VAL A 56 -5.97 0.21 0.74
C VAL A 56 -5.00 -0.07 1.87
N ASP A 57 -5.28 0.43 3.07
CA ASP A 57 -4.44 0.26 4.27
C ASP A 57 -2.94 0.57 4.06
N SER A 58 -2.66 1.53 3.17
CA SER A 58 -1.29 1.84 2.76
C SER A 58 -0.69 2.96 3.61
N TRP A 59 0.59 2.83 3.93
CA TRP A 59 1.28 3.80 4.80
C TRP A 59 1.79 5.03 4.06
N GLY A 60 1.53 5.13 2.75
CA GLY A 60 1.89 6.28 1.94
C GLY A 60 3.39 6.42 1.70
N GLN A 61 3.70 6.86 0.49
CA GLN A 61 5.03 7.15 -0.02
C GLN A 61 5.37 8.64 0.12
N HIS A 62 4.39 9.52 -0.05
CA HIS A 62 4.59 10.98 -0.01
C HIS A 62 4.27 11.56 1.36
N ARG A 63 5.20 11.44 2.32
CA ARG A 63 5.05 11.99 3.67
C ARG A 63 6.39 12.19 4.37
N TYR A 64 6.37 12.92 5.46
CA TYR A 64 7.49 12.97 6.39
C TYR A 64 7.69 11.62 7.10
N LEU A 65 8.95 11.18 7.18
CA LEU A 65 9.37 10.03 7.98
C LEU A 65 10.25 10.50 9.15
N SER A 66 9.71 10.42 10.35
CA SER A 66 10.43 10.84 11.56
C SER A 66 11.63 9.93 11.86
N ASP A 67 12.67 10.48 12.50
CA ASP A 67 13.82 9.69 12.95
C ASP A 67 13.43 8.54 13.89
N LYS A 68 12.39 8.75 14.70
CA LYS A 68 11.84 7.71 15.58
C LYS A 68 11.30 6.53 14.78
N GLU A 69 10.54 6.80 13.72
CA GLU A 69 10.02 5.75 12.83
C GLU A 69 11.14 5.09 12.04
N ARG A 70 12.06 5.87 11.49
CA ARG A 70 13.24 5.37 10.77
C ARG A 70 14.05 4.39 11.63
N ASN A 71 14.29 4.75 12.89
CA ASN A 71 14.98 3.88 13.84
C ASN A 71 14.15 2.64 14.17
N ARG A 72 12.84 2.79 14.40
CA ARG A 72 11.93 1.65 14.66
C ARG A 72 11.99 0.61 13.54
N ILE A 73 11.97 1.03 12.27
CA ILE A 73 12.05 0.14 11.09
C ILE A 73 13.39 -0.59 11.06
N LYS A 74 14.50 0.12 11.28
CA LYS A 74 15.84 -0.49 11.31
C LYS A 74 15.93 -1.56 12.41
N TYR A 75 15.52 -1.24 13.63
CA TYR A 75 15.60 -2.18 14.76
C TYR A 75 14.62 -3.35 14.65
N SER A 76 13.39 -3.13 14.16
CA SER A 76 12.44 -4.23 13.94
C SER A 76 12.98 -5.22 12.92
N SER A 77 13.61 -4.73 11.84
CA SER A 77 14.21 -5.60 10.83
C SER A 77 15.35 -6.47 11.37
N LEU A 78 16.15 -5.96 12.31
CA LEU A 78 17.20 -6.72 12.98
C LEU A 78 16.59 -7.81 13.88
N MET A 79 15.54 -7.49 14.64
CA MET A 79 14.85 -8.49 15.47
C MET A 79 14.21 -9.60 14.62
N TYR A 80 13.65 -9.27 13.45
CA TYR A 80 13.00 -10.26 12.60
C TYR A 80 13.98 -11.30 12.03
N LYS A 81 15.28 -10.98 11.97
CA LYS A 81 16.33 -11.93 11.54
C LYS A 81 16.58 -13.04 12.57
N THR A 82 16.35 -12.78 13.86
CA THR A 82 16.64 -13.75 14.94
C THR A 82 15.44 -14.61 15.32
N ILE A 83 14.21 -14.14 15.04
CA ILE A 83 12.97 -14.86 15.37
C ILE A 83 12.64 -15.87 14.25
N PRO A 84 12.26 -17.12 14.56
CA PRO A 84 11.84 -18.09 13.55
C PRO A 84 10.76 -17.52 12.60
N TRP A 85 10.96 -17.69 11.28
CA TRP A 85 10.13 -16.98 10.28
C TRP A 85 8.64 -17.30 10.40
N LYS A 86 8.28 -18.56 10.70
CA LYS A 86 6.89 -18.97 10.93
C LYS A 86 6.23 -18.24 12.10
N VAL A 87 6.98 -17.87 13.13
CA VAL A 87 6.47 -17.09 14.29
C VAL A 87 6.20 -15.65 13.87
N ILE A 88 7.07 -15.05 13.05
CA ILE A 88 6.83 -13.72 12.48
C ILE A 88 5.60 -13.74 11.57
N ALA A 89 5.49 -14.72 10.68
CA ALA A 89 4.34 -14.86 9.79
C ALA A 89 3.02 -15.01 10.57
N ASP A 90 2.99 -15.87 11.59
CA ASP A 90 1.81 -16.08 12.44
C ASP A 90 1.41 -14.82 13.24
N LYS A 91 2.40 -14.09 13.76
CA LYS A 91 2.14 -12.83 14.46
C LYS A 91 1.59 -11.77 13.50
N ASN A 92 2.18 -11.61 12.32
CA ASN A 92 1.73 -10.61 11.35
C ASN A 92 0.32 -10.96 10.82
N SER A 93 0.03 -12.21 10.51
CA SER A 93 -1.30 -12.59 10.02
C SER A 93 -2.41 -12.31 11.03
N LYS A 94 -2.15 -12.49 12.33
CA LYS A 94 -3.08 -12.13 13.43
C LYS A 94 -3.31 -10.61 13.54
N MET A 95 -2.30 -9.81 13.21
CA MET A 95 -2.48 -8.35 13.15
C MET A 95 -3.30 -7.95 11.93
N CYS A 96 -3.20 -8.71 10.83
CA CYS A 96 -3.88 -8.37 9.59
C CYS A 96 -5.39 -8.67 9.60
N THR A 97 -5.86 -9.64 10.37
CA THR A 97 -7.26 -10.10 10.31
C THR A 97 -7.68 -10.95 11.52
N ASP A 98 -8.96 -10.89 11.88
CA ASP A 98 -9.60 -11.79 12.83
C ASP A 98 -10.23 -13.04 12.18
N ASN A 99 -10.44 -13.02 10.86
CA ASN A 99 -10.97 -14.15 10.12
C ASN A 99 -9.91 -15.27 10.01
N PRO A 100 -10.19 -16.51 10.47
CA PRO A 100 -9.22 -17.60 10.43
C PRO A 100 -8.83 -18.02 9.01
N ILE A 101 -9.73 -17.90 8.03
CA ILE A 101 -9.47 -18.24 6.62
C ILE A 101 -8.49 -17.21 6.02
N THR A 102 -8.82 -15.92 6.15
CA THR A 102 -7.94 -14.82 5.72
C THR A 102 -6.59 -14.88 6.44
N ARG A 103 -6.58 -15.26 7.71
CA ARG A 103 -5.35 -15.39 8.50
C ARG A 103 -4.40 -16.43 7.93
N GLU A 104 -4.91 -17.61 7.55
CA GLU A 104 -4.08 -18.64 6.95
C GLU A 104 -3.60 -18.27 5.55
N LEU A 105 -4.43 -17.56 4.76
CA LEU A 105 -4.01 -16.97 3.49
C LEU A 105 -2.83 -16.02 3.67
N VAL A 106 -2.96 -15.02 4.56
CA VAL A 106 -1.90 -14.03 4.83
C VAL A 106 -0.64 -14.69 5.37
N LYS A 107 -0.79 -15.64 6.30
CA LYS A 107 0.35 -16.38 6.87
C LYS A 107 1.11 -17.15 5.80
N THR A 108 0.40 -17.83 4.91
CA THR A 108 0.99 -18.59 3.80
C THR A 108 1.74 -17.65 2.86
N ALA A 109 1.12 -16.55 2.45
CA ALA A 109 1.76 -15.55 1.58
C ALA A 109 3.06 -14.98 2.19
N ILE A 110 3.06 -14.66 3.50
CA ILE A 110 4.27 -14.18 4.19
C ILE A 110 5.36 -15.26 4.21
N ILE A 111 4.99 -16.53 4.46
CA ILE A 111 5.95 -17.64 4.46
C ILE A 111 6.57 -17.81 3.07
N GLU A 112 5.75 -17.83 2.02
CA GLU A 112 6.17 -18.05 0.63
C GLU A 112 6.98 -16.88 0.05
N THR A 113 6.65 -15.65 0.41
CA THR A 113 7.45 -14.45 0.07
C THR A 113 8.90 -14.61 0.54
N GLY A 114 9.09 -15.28 1.68
CA GLY A 114 10.39 -15.50 2.28
C GLY A 114 10.89 -14.28 3.06
N ARG A 115 11.71 -14.57 4.08
CA ARG A 115 12.18 -13.57 5.05
C ARG A 115 12.94 -12.42 4.40
N ASP A 116 13.89 -12.73 3.51
CA ASP A 116 14.81 -11.72 2.98
C ASP A 116 14.09 -10.71 2.08
N VAL A 117 13.17 -11.19 1.23
CA VAL A 117 12.33 -10.34 0.38
C VAL A 117 11.42 -9.47 1.25
N PHE A 118 10.70 -10.06 2.21
CA PHE A 118 9.79 -9.32 3.10
C PHE A 118 10.52 -8.20 3.86
N LEU A 119 11.70 -8.50 4.42
CA LEU A 119 12.49 -7.51 5.14
C LEU A 119 13.07 -6.45 4.21
N ASN A 120 13.51 -6.82 3.01
CA ASN A 120 14.05 -5.85 2.07
C ASN A 120 12.98 -4.87 1.59
N LEU A 121 11.79 -5.35 1.24
CA LEU A 121 10.65 -4.52 0.85
C LEU A 121 10.26 -3.55 1.98
N GLY A 122 10.18 -4.05 3.22
CA GLY A 122 9.90 -3.21 4.39
C GLY A 122 10.95 -2.12 4.60
N ILE A 123 12.24 -2.48 4.66
CA ILE A 123 13.31 -1.49 4.91
C ILE A 123 13.40 -0.48 3.77
N THR A 124 13.50 -0.94 2.52
CA THR A 124 13.75 -0.08 1.37
C THR A 124 12.54 0.80 1.06
N GLY A 125 11.33 0.23 1.11
CA GLY A 125 10.09 0.98 0.93
C GLY A 125 9.93 2.11 1.94
N PHE A 126 10.09 1.83 3.24
CA PHE A 126 9.95 2.90 4.22
C PHE A 126 11.09 3.92 4.19
N LEU A 127 12.32 3.52 3.87
CA LEU A 127 13.43 4.48 3.76
C LEU A 127 13.33 5.36 2.51
N ALA A 128 12.59 4.93 1.50
CA ALA A 128 12.34 5.68 0.27
C ALA A 128 11.18 6.67 0.37
N VAL A 129 10.42 6.67 1.47
CA VAL A 129 9.39 7.68 1.75
C VAL A 129 10.01 9.09 1.74
N HIS A 130 9.37 10.02 1.04
CA HIS A 130 9.83 11.40 0.92
C HIS A 130 8.66 12.39 0.89
N GLU A 131 8.94 13.67 1.07
CA GLU A 131 7.96 14.73 0.97
C GLU A 131 7.84 15.23 -0.48
N ILE A 132 6.66 15.75 -0.82
CA ILE A 132 6.38 16.45 -2.07
C ILE A 132 5.58 17.73 -1.75
N GLU A 133 5.56 18.69 -2.66
CA GLU A 133 4.78 19.93 -2.48
C GLU A 133 3.29 19.74 -2.82
N GLY A 134 2.96 18.79 -3.70
CA GLY A 134 1.60 18.49 -4.14
C GLY A 134 1.62 17.58 -5.36
N TYR A 135 0.45 17.04 -5.74
CA TYR A 135 0.33 16.18 -6.92
C TYR A 135 0.07 16.99 -8.19
N HIS A 136 0.80 16.69 -9.26
CA HIS A 136 0.53 17.25 -10.58
C HIS A 136 -0.84 16.76 -11.08
N GLY A 137 -1.70 17.69 -11.51
CA GLY A 137 -3.04 17.36 -12.02
C GLY A 137 -4.06 16.93 -10.96
N ASN A 138 -3.63 16.65 -9.71
CA ASN A 138 -4.49 16.16 -8.64
C ASN A 138 -5.35 14.96 -9.10
N PRO A 139 -4.75 13.82 -9.47
CA PRO A 139 -5.53 12.69 -9.97
C PRO A 139 -6.52 12.21 -8.90
N PRO A 140 -7.70 11.71 -9.28
CA PRO A 140 -8.64 11.10 -8.35
C PRO A 140 -7.96 10.03 -7.48
N MET A 141 -8.17 10.09 -6.16
CA MET A 141 -7.64 9.08 -5.24
C MET A 141 -8.69 8.62 -4.23
N LEU A 142 -8.80 7.30 -4.06
CA LEU A 142 -9.60 6.69 -3.00
C LEU A 142 -8.69 6.03 -1.96
N LEU A 143 -8.73 6.53 -0.74
CA LEU A 143 -7.95 6.06 0.39
C LEU A 143 -8.84 5.19 1.29
N VAL A 144 -8.81 3.88 1.09
CA VAL A 144 -9.59 2.91 1.88
C VAL A 144 -8.78 2.49 3.10
N ARG A 145 -9.42 2.46 4.27
CA ARG A 145 -8.82 1.89 5.50
C ARG A 145 -9.79 0.99 6.24
N GLY A 146 -9.28 -0.10 6.81
CA GLY A 146 -9.98 -0.82 7.87
C GLY A 146 -10.03 0.02 9.14
N GLU A 147 -11.17 0.02 9.82
CA GLU A 147 -11.38 0.78 11.07
C GLU A 147 -10.32 0.47 12.13
N ASN A 148 -9.93 -0.80 12.25
CA ASN A 148 -9.02 -1.30 13.27
C ASN A 148 -7.57 -1.39 12.79
N ASP A 149 -7.27 -1.01 11.54
CA ASP A 149 -5.90 -1.00 11.03
C ASP A 149 -5.19 0.33 11.35
N PHE A 150 -4.25 0.27 12.30
CA PHE A 150 -3.48 1.43 12.79
C PHE A 150 -4.30 2.75 12.82
N PRO A 151 -5.46 2.80 13.50
CA PRO A 151 -6.53 3.79 13.23
C PRO A 151 -6.07 5.24 13.28
N LYS A 152 -5.21 5.57 14.25
CA LYS A 152 -4.67 6.93 14.40
C LYS A 152 -3.60 7.24 13.34
N HIS A 153 -2.77 6.26 13.01
CA HIS A 153 -1.62 6.46 12.14
C HIS A 153 -2.04 6.59 10.67
N LEU A 154 -2.85 5.65 10.18
CA LEU A 154 -3.36 5.72 8.80
C LEU A 154 -4.24 6.94 8.59
N LYS A 155 -5.04 7.34 9.59
CA LYS A 155 -5.79 8.60 9.52
C LYS A 155 -4.88 9.80 9.30
N ILE A 156 -3.80 9.94 10.07
CA ILE A 156 -2.85 11.07 9.92
C ILE A 156 -2.21 11.05 8.53
N ILE A 157 -1.83 9.87 8.02
CA ILE A 157 -1.23 9.72 6.70
C ILE A 157 -2.22 10.14 5.62
N TYR A 158 -3.46 9.64 5.68
CA TYR A 158 -4.48 9.93 4.68
C TYR A 158 -4.93 11.39 4.71
N ASP A 159 -5.07 11.99 5.89
CA ASP A 159 -5.32 13.43 6.04
C ASP A 159 -4.19 14.26 5.39
N GLY A 160 -2.93 13.82 5.54
CA GLY A 160 -1.78 14.44 4.87
C GLY A 160 -1.80 14.31 3.36
N ILE A 161 -2.18 13.15 2.82
CA ILE A 161 -2.34 12.93 1.37
C ILE A 161 -3.48 13.82 0.82
N ILE A 162 -4.60 13.92 1.52
CA ILE A 162 -5.73 14.79 1.13
C ILE A 162 -5.32 16.27 1.13
N ALA A 163 -4.47 16.69 2.06
CA ALA A 163 -3.94 18.06 2.06
C ALA A 163 -3.05 18.35 0.83
N LEU A 164 -2.38 17.33 0.28
CA LEU A 164 -1.54 17.43 -0.92
C LEU A 164 -2.32 17.25 -2.24
N ASN A 165 -3.48 16.58 -2.17
CA ASN A 165 -4.34 16.30 -3.32
C ASN A 165 -5.83 16.51 -2.94
N PRO A 166 -6.45 17.65 -3.31
CA PRO A 166 -7.84 17.93 -3.00
C PRO A 166 -8.86 16.98 -3.69
N ASN A 167 -8.45 16.22 -4.71
CA ASN A 167 -9.29 15.20 -5.35
C ASN A 167 -9.18 13.83 -4.68
N ALA A 168 -8.39 13.72 -3.60
CA ALA A 168 -8.35 12.53 -2.77
C ALA A 168 -9.49 12.53 -1.74
N ARG A 169 -10.10 11.37 -1.52
CA ARG A 169 -11.05 11.14 -0.42
C ARG A 169 -10.74 9.83 0.29
N GLN A 170 -11.10 9.75 1.57
CA GLN A 170 -10.91 8.53 2.37
C GLN A 170 -12.25 7.88 2.72
N VAL A 171 -12.27 6.55 2.79
CA VAL A 171 -13.40 5.74 3.25
C VAL A 171 -12.91 4.75 4.30
N THR A 172 -13.75 4.44 5.27
CA THR A 172 -13.43 3.49 6.35
C THR A 172 -14.40 2.31 6.29
N ILE A 173 -13.87 1.10 6.22
CA ILE A 173 -14.65 -0.14 6.34
C ILE A 173 -14.64 -0.55 7.82
N LEU A 174 -15.83 -0.64 8.40
CA LEU A 174 -16.01 -0.93 9.82
C LEU A 174 -15.64 -2.37 10.16
N ASP A 175 -15.27 -2.63 11.42
CA ASP A 175 -14.92 -3.98 11.89
C ASP A 175 -13.87 -4.70 11.02
N SER A 176 -12.96 -3.92 10.43
CA SER A 176 -11.92 -4.44 9.54
C SER A 176 -10.53 -4.05 10.01
N LYS A 177 -9.59 -4.98 9.87
CA LYS A 177 -8.16 -4.77 10.08
C LYS A 177 -7.49 -4.50 8.72
N HIS A 178 -6.28 -5.02 8.52
CA HIS A 178 -5.43 -4.77 7.36
C HIS A 178 -5.84 -5.58 6.10
N GLN A 179 -7.06 -6.11 6.05
CA GLN A 179 -7.55 -7.03 5.00
C GLN A 179 -9.03 -6.77 4.63
N PRO A 180 -9.47 -5.51 4.43
CA PRO A 180 -10.88 -5.21 4.16
C PRO A 180 -11.42 -5.89 2.91
N MET A 181 -10.60 -6.04 1.87
CA MET A 181 -10.97 -6.74 0.64
C MET A 181 -11.24 -8.24 0.82
N ASN A 182 -10.67 -8.87 1.85
CA ASN A 182 -10.86 -10.29 2.14
C ASN A 182 -11.92 -10.51 3.23
N ASP A 183 -11.98 -9.61 4.22
CA ASP A 183 -12.86 -9.77 5.37
C ASP A 183 -14.26 -9.18 5.13
N HIS A 184 -14.37 -8.15 4.28
CA HIS A 184 -15.62 -7.49 3.89
C HIS A 184 -15.71 -7.32 2.36
N PRO A 185 -15.66 -8.41 1.58
CA PRO A 185 -15.50 -8.34 0.13
C PRO A 185 -16.68 -7.67 -0.58
N GLU A 186 -17.90 -7.83 -0.09
CA GLU A 186 -19.10 -7.23 -0.70
C GLU A 186 -19.07 -5.70 -0.60
N GLU A 187 -18.87 -5.18 0.62
CA GLU A 187 -18.74 -3.74 0.88
C GLU A 187 -17.52 -3.16 0.15
N PHE A 188 -16.37 -3.83 0.22
CA PHE A 188 -15.15 -3.39 -0.47
C PHE A 188 -15.37 -3.31 -1.99
N ASN A 189 -15.92 -4.35 -2.62
CA ASN A 189 -16.12 -4.37 -4.06
C ASN A 189 -17.16 -3.33 -4.52
N GLN A 190 -18.21 -3.10 -3.72
CA GLN A 190 -19.17 -2.03 -3.99
C GLN A 190 -18.49 -0.66 -3.99
N LEU A 191 -17.75 -0.33 -2.92
CA LEU A 191 -17.06 0.95 -2.79
C LEU A 191 -16.06 1.22 -3.91
N ILE A 192 -15.27 0.20 -4.29
CA ILE A 192 -14.30 0.33 -5.38
C ILE A 192 -15.01 0.43 -6.74
N GLY A 193 -16.08 -0.33 -6.95
CA GLY A 193 -16.88 -0.28 -8.18
C GLY A 193 -17.51 1.09 -8.41
N GLU A 194 -18.15 1.65 -7.38
CA GLU A 194 -18.72 3.01 -7.42
C GLU A 194 -17.64 4.05 -7.76
N PHE A 195 -16.44 3.95 -7.17
CA PHE A 195 -15.34 4.84 -7.50
C PHE A 195 -14.84 4.68 -8.94
N PHE A 196 -14.81 3.45 -9.47
CA PHE A 196 -14.45 3.24 -10.87
C PHE A 196 -15.48 3.88 -11.80
N GLU A 197 -16.77 3.70 -11.54
CA GLU A 197 -17.85 4.34 -12.30
C GLU A 197 -17.76 5.88 -12.24
N GLU A 198 -17.40 6.46 -11.11
CA GLU A 198 -17.17 7.91 -11.00
C GLU A 198 -16.00 8.40 -11.87
N VAL A 199 -14.95 7.59 -12.02
CA VAL A 199 -13.72 7.96 -12.75
C VAL A 199 -13.85 7.74 -14.25
N VAL A 200 -14.47 6.64 -14.68
CA VAL A 200 -14.59 6.26 -16.11
C VAL A 200 -15.97 6.52 -16.70
N GLY A 201 -16.96 6.88 -15.86
CA GLY A 201 -18.32 7.13 -16.28
C GLY A 201 -18.43 8.29 -17.29
N PRO A 202 -19.49 8.30 -18.11
CA PRO A 202 -19.73 9.29 -19.16
C PRO A 202 -19.97 10.72 -18.64
#